data_AF-A0AAW2TAP7-F1
#
_entry.id   AF-A0AAW2TAP7-F1
#
_cell.length_a   1.000
_cell.length_b   1.000
_cell.length_c   1.000
_cell.angle_alpha   90.00
_cell.angle_beta   90.00
_cell.angle_gamma   90.00
#
_symmetry.space_group_name_H-M   'P 1'
#
loop_
_entity.id
_entity.type
_entity.pdbx_description
1 polymer ?
#
loop_
_entity_poly.entity_id
_entity_poly.type
_entity_poly.pdbx_seq_one_letter_code
_entity_poly.pdbx_strand_id
1 'polypeptide(L)'
;MLVKSKMAEEHVKDLEETFSILRKYKLKLNPAKYAFGVQGGRFLGFMVTQRGIEANPLKIKAIIDMKAPTCLNEAQRLTGRIAALSRFISKSAEKSLPFFKTLRKQRHLNGIHPANLLLKN
;
A
#
# COMPACT_ATOMS: atom_id res chain seq x y z
N MET A 1 9.16 -10.91 6.98
CA MET A 1 8.71 -11.05 8.38
C MET A 1 8.69 -9.67 9.01
N LEU A 2 7.66 -9.36 9.80
CA LEU A 2 7.55 -8.13 10.58
C LEU A 2 7.34 -8.56 12.03
N VAL A 3 8.15 -8.03 12.94
CA VAL A 3 8.01 -8.22 14.38
C VAL A 3 7.65 -6.86 14.96
N LYS A 4 6.55 -6.78 15.71
CA LYS A 4 6.09 -5.57 16.39
C LYS A 4 5.65 -5.95 17.78
N SER A 5 6.06 -5.14 18.74
CA SER A 5 5.71 -5.29 20.15
C SER A 5 4.89 -4.09 20.60
N LYS A 6 4.13 -4.25 21.68
CA LYS A 6 3.33 -3.16 22.25
C LYS A 6 4.25 -2.16 22.96
N MET A 7 5.21 -2.67 23.71
CA MET A 7 6.20 -1.89 24.45
C MET A 7 7.62 -2.14 23.90
N ALA A 8 8.52 -1.18 24.07
CA ALA A 8 9.88 -1.27 23.55
C ALA A 8 10.71 -2.33 24.29
N GLU A 9 10.45 -2.48 25.58
CA GLU A 9 11.10 -3.42 26.51
C GLU A 9 10.78 -4.87 26.16
N GLU A 10 9.58 -5.12 25.61
CA GLU A 10 9.14 -6.43 25.14
C GLU A 10 9.81 -6.82 23.81
N HIS A 11 10.28 -5.85 23.03
CA HIS A 11 10.71 -6.08 21.65
C HIS A 11 11.94 -6.99 21.54
N VAL A 12 12.86 -6.88 22.50
CA VAL A 12 14.03 -7.77 22.55
C VAL A 12 13.60 -9.22 22.73
N LYS A 13 12.64 -9.48 23.64
CA LYS A 13 12.12 -10.82 23.91
C LYS A 13 11.40 -11.40 22.69
N ASP A 14 10.57 -10.60 22.01
CA ASP A 14 9.88 -11.04 20.80
C ASP A 14 10.86 -11.37 19.66
N LEU A 15 11.94 -10.60 19.52
CA LEU A 15 13.01 -10.87 18.57
C LEU A 15 13.78 -12.15 18.91
N GLU A 16 14.07 -12.39 20.19
CA GLU A 16 14.73 -13.61 20.66
C GLU A 16 13.92 -14.87 20.34
N GLU A 17 12.61 -14.85 20.63
CA GLU A 17 11.69 -15.94 20.30
C GLU A 17 11.65 -16.16 18.78
N THR A 18 11.47 -15.09 18.02
CA THR A 18 11.42 -15.14 16.56
C THR A 18 12.70 -15.73 15.97
N PHE A 19 13.88 -15.29 16.42
CA PHE A 19 15.14 -15.84 15.95
C PHE A 19 15.35 -17.30 16.38
N SER A 20 14.84 -17.69 17.55
CA SER A 20 14.89 -19.09 18.00
C SER A 20 14.07 -20.00 17.09
N ILE A 21 12.88 -19.57 16.66
CA ILE A 21 12.07 -20.27 15.65
C ILE A 21 12.82 -20.36 14.32
N LEU A 22 13.37 -19.25 13.83
CA LEU A 22 14.12 -19.25 12.57
C LEU A 22 15.31 -20.22 12.60
N ARG A 23 16.07 -20.24 13.69
CA ARG A 23 17.17 -21.19 13.90
C ARG A 23 16.69 -22.63 13.93
N LYS A 24 15.61 -22.93 14.67
CA LYS A 24 15.00 -24.26 14.76
C LYS A 24 14.66 -24.83 13.38
N TYR A 25 14.11 -24.00 12.49
CA TYR A 25 13.75 -24.38 11.13
C TYR A 25 14.84 -24.10 10.08
N LYS A 26 16.06 -23.74 10.50
CA LYS A 26 17.22 -23.45 9.64
C LYS A 26 16.94 -22.36 8.58
N LEU A 27 16.04 -21.43 8.88
CA LEU A 27 15.74 -20.28 8.03
C LEU A 27 16.81 -19.20 8.22
N LYS A 28 17.42 -18.76 7.12
CA LYS A 28 18.43 -17.70 7.12
C LYS A 28 17.83 -16.38 6.65
N LEU A 29 18.15 -15.32 7.37
CA LEU A 29 17.82 -13.95 6.99
C LEU A 29 18.95 -13.36 6.14
N ASN A 30 18.63 -12.42 5.25
CA ASN A 30 19.63 -11.65 4.49
C ASN A 30 19.89 -10.32 5.20
N PRO A 31 21.03 -10.13 5.90
CA PRO A 31 21.25 -8.93 6.73
C PRO A 31 21.09 -7.61 5.97
N ALA A 32 21.42 -7.56 4.68
CA ALA A 32 21.30 -6.35 3.86
C ALA A 32 19.85 -5.91 3.58
N LYS A 33 18.85 -6.79 3.83
CA LYS A 33 17.44 -6.53 3.56
C LYS A 33 16.58 -6.33 4.80
N TYR A 34 17.15 -6.46 6.01
CA TYR A 34 16.43 -6.29 7.26
C TYR A 34 16.84 -4.99 7.97
N ALA A 35 15.90 -4.38 8.65
CA ALA A 35 16.11 -3.22 9.50
C ALA A 35 15.57 -3.54 10.90
N PHE A 36 16.29 -3.09 11.93
CA PHE A 36 15.94 -3.28 13.33
C PHE A 36 15.87 -1.92 14.03
N GLY A 37 15.10 -1.83 15.12
CA GLY A 37 14.99 -0.61 15.93
C GLY A 37 14.38 0.60 15.22
N VAL A 38 13.64 0.38 14.13
CA VAL A 38 12.98 1.46 13.37
C VAL A 38 11.59 1.75 13.96
N GLN A 39 11.22 3.03 14.06
CA GLN A 39 9.89 3.44 14.53
C GLN A 39 8.76 3.15 13.51
N GLY A 40 9.14 2.87 12.27
CA GLY A 40 8.23 2.52 11.19
C GLY A 40 9.00 2.26 9.89
N GLY A 41 8.34 1.67 8.91
CA GLY A 41 8.98 1.30 7.65
C GLY A 41 8.05 0.77 6.58
N ARG A 42 8.61 0.52 5.40
CA ARG A 42 7.88 -0.08 4.28
C ARG A 42 7.77 -1.59 4.46
N PHE A 43 6.55 -2.12 4.47
CA PHE A 43 6.29 -3.57 4.50
C PHE A 43 5.15 -3.94 3.55
N LEU A 44 5.38 -4.92 2.67
CA LEU A 44 4.43 -5.37 1.63
C LEU A 44 3.81 -4.22 0.82
N GLY A 45 4.57 -3.15 0.62
CA GLY A 45 4.14 -1.98 -0.14
C GLY A 45 3.20 -1.03 0.59
N PHE A 46 3.03 -1.17 1.92
CA PHE A 46 2.40 -0.21 2.82
C PHE A 46 3.43 0.38 3.78
N MET A 47 3.06 1.45 4.49
CA MET A 47 3.84 1.97 5.60
C MET A 47 3.31 1.37 6.89
N VAL A 48 4.19 0.86 7.73
CA VAL A 48 3.86 0.46 9.10
C VAL A 48 4.46 1.51 10.02
N THR A 49 3.62 2.15 10.82
CA THR A 49 4.01 3.20 11.76
C THR A 49 3.48 2.85 13.16
N GLN A 50 3.80 3.68 14.15
CA GLN A 50 3.19 3.57 15.48
C GLN A 50 1.65 3.72 15.42
N ARG A 51 1.14 4.57 14.52
CA ARG A 51 -0.31 4.80 14.33
C ARG A 51 -1.04 3.65 13.65
N GLY A 52 -0.31 2.71 13.03
CA GLY A 52 -0.88 1.54 12.36
C GLY A 52 -0.34 1.35 10.94
N ILE A 53 -1.20 0.83 10.07
CA ILE A 53 -0.89 0.65 8.65
C ILE A 53 -1.34 1.90 7.90
N GLU A 54 -0.43 2.53 7.18
CA GLU A 54 -0.66 3.73 6.41
C GLU A 54 -0.38 3.47 4.91
N ALA A 55 -1.03 4.26 4.05
CA ALA A 55 -0.77 4.21 2.61
C ALA A 55 0.65 4.67 2.31
N ASN A 56 1.31 4.03 1.32
CA ASN A 56 2.65 4.42 0.92
C ASN A 56 2.63 5.73 0.11
N PRO A 57 3.27 6.82 0.58
CA PRO A 57 3.27 8.10 -0.12
C PRO A 57 3.81 8.02 -1.55
N LEU A 58 4.79 7.15 -1.81
CA LEU A 58 5.34 6.96 -3.15
C LEU A 58 4.32 6.33 -4.10
N LYS A 59 3.50 5.40 -3.61
CA LYS A 59 2.42 4.79 -4.41
C LYS A 59 1.30 5.77 -4.69
N ILE A 60 0.97 6.62 -3.71
CA ILE A 60 0.00 7.71 -3.87
C ILE A 60 0.51 8.69 -4.93
N LYS A 61 1.75 9.18 -4.76
CA LYS A 61 2.38 10.12 -5.69
C LYS A 61 2.42 9.56 -7.12
N ALA A 62 2.79 8.29 -7.29
CA ALA A 62 2.80 7.66 -8.61
C ALA A 62 1.41 7.57 -9.29
N ILE A 63 0.32 7.58 -8.53
CA ILE A 63 -1.04 7.67 -9.09
C ILE A 63 -1.41 9.13 -9.37
N ILE A 64 -1.06 10.07 -8.48
CA ILE A 64 -1.29 11.49 -8.70
C ILE A 64 -0.56 11.98 -9.96
N ASP A 65 0.68 11.56 -10.16
CA ASP A 65 1.52 11.98 -11.29
C ASP A 65 1.21 11.19 -12.58
N MET A 66 0.27 10.25 -12.54
CA MET A 66 -0.09 9.42 -13.70
C MET A 66 -0.96 10.21 -14.68
N LYS A 67 -0.62 10.15 -15.97
CA LYS A 67 -1.48 10.65 -17.06
C LYS A 67 -2.84 9.94 -17.08
N ALA A 68 -3.88 10.62 -17.56
CA ALA A 68 -5.18 10.00 -17.74
C ALA A 68 -5.07 8.74 -18.64
N PRO A 69 -5.69 7.62 -18.26
CA PRO A 69 -5.64 6.40 -19.06
C PRO A 69 -6.32 6.64 -20.41
N THR A 70 -5.69 6.18 -21.48
CA THR A 70 -6.14 6.37 -22.86
C THR A 70 -6.82 5.12 -23.43
N CYS A 71 -6.57 3.95 -22.83
CA CYS A 71 -7.16 2.68 -23.25
C CYS A 71 -7.70 1.85 -22.06
N LEU A 72 -8.51 0.84 -22.39
CA LEU A 72 -9.15 -0.04 -21.40
C LEU A 72 -8.13 -0.74 -20.48
N ASN A 73 -7.00 -1.20 -21.05
CA ASN A 73 -5.96 -1.88 -20.29
C ASN A 73 -5.30 -0.97 -19.24
N GLU A 74 -5.05 0.30 -19.58
CA GLU A 74 -4.53 1.30 -18.65
C GLU A 74 -5.54 1.61 -17.55
N ALA A 75 -6.81 1.74 -17.91
CA ALA A 75 -7.87 2.00 -16.96
C ALA A 75 -8.08 0.81 -15.99
N GLN A 76 -8.04 -0.43 -16.48
CA GLN A 76 -8.08 -1.63 -15.63
C GLN A 76 -6.86 -1.71 -14.69
N ARG A 77 -5.65 -1.41 -15.18
CA ARG A 77 -4.44 -1.32 -14.34
C ARG A 77 -4.59 -0.28 -13.24
N LEU A 78 -5.17 0.88 -13.56
CA LEU A 78 -5.46 1.92 -12.58
C LEU A 78 -6.46 1.44 -11.52
N THR A 79 -7.54 0.74 -11.93
CA THR A 79 -8.49 0.11 -11.00
C THR A 79 -7.77 -0.79 -10.01
N GLY A 80 -6.88 -1.66 -10.47
CA GLY A 80 -6.11 -2.55 -9.60
C GLY A 80 -5.23 -1.79 -8.60
N ARG A 81 -4.59 -0.69 -9.04
CA ARG A 81 -3.78 0.18 -8.17
C ARG A 81 -4.63 0.88 -7.10
N ILE A 82 -5.81 1.37 -7.46
CA ILE A 82 -6.75 2.02 -6.53
C ILE A 82 -7.36 1.02 -5.56
N ALA A 83 -7.70 -0.20 -6.01
CA ALA A 83 -8.23 -1.25 -5.16
C ALA A 83 -7.28 -1.56 -3.99
N ALA A 84 -5.97 -1.58 -4.23
CA ALA A 84 -4.96 -1.77 -3.18
C ALA A 84 -4.93 -0.63 -2.13
N LEU A 85 -5.38 0.57 -2.50
CA LEU A 85 -5.44 1.75 -1.63
C LEU A 85 -6.85 2.05 -1.09
N SER A 86 -7.87 1.30 -1.53
CA SER A 86 -9.28 1.58 -1.27
C SER A 86 -9.63 1.75 0.21
N ARG A 87 -8.99 0.98 1.10
CA ARG A 87 -9.15 1.06 2.56
C ARG A 87 -8.72 2.40 3.18
N PHE A 88 -7.91 3.18 2.47
CA PHE A 88 -7.41 4.49 2.92
C PHE A 88 -8.16 5.66 2.28
N ILE A 89 -9.05 5.39 1.32
CA ILE A 89 -9.81 6.39 0.59
C ILE A 89 -11.22 6.42 1.18
N SER A 90 -11.57 7.53 1.83
CA SER A 90 -12.94 7.77 2.28
C SER A 90 -13.90 7.76 1.08
N LYS A 91 -15.05 7.09 1.25
CA LYS A 91 -16.10 6.96 0.23
C LYS A 91 -15.55 6.45 -1.12
N SER A 92 -14.59 5.52 -1.09
CA SER A 92 -13.89 5.03 -2.28
C SER A 92 -14.83 4.52 -3.38
N ALA A 93 -15.89 3.79 -3.01
CA ALA A 93 -16.92 3.32 -3.94
C ALA A 93 -17.60 4.48 -4.67
N GLU A 94 -18.07 5.51 -3.94
CA GLU A 94 -18.71 6.69 -4.52
C GLU A 94 -17.75 7.47 -5.43
N LYS A 95 -16.50 7.69 -4.98
CA LYS A 95 -15.48 8.40 -5.76
C LYS A 95 -15.10 7.66 -7.04
N SER A 96 -15.10 6.33 -7.01
CA SER A 96 -14.79 5.49 -8.16
C SER A 96 -15.96 5.32 -9.14
N LEU A 97 -17.18 5.72 -8.76
CA LEU A 97 -18.38 5.51 -9.55
C LEU A 97 -18.34 6.18 -10.94
N PRO A 98 -17.90 7.45 -11.11
CA PRO A 98 -17.77 8.08 -12.43
C PRO A 98 -16.78 7.31 -13.32
N PHE A 99 -15.69 6.83 -12.73
CA PHE A 99 -14.67 6.05 -13.42
C PHE A 99 -15.19 4.70 -13.91
N PHE A 100 -15.90 3.95 -13.05
CA PHE A 100 -16.52 2.68 -13.44
C PHE A 100 -17.63 2.84 -14.49
N LYS A 101 -18.42 3.92 -14.43
CA LYS A 101 -19.43 4.24 -15.45
C LYS A 101 -18.79 4.45 -16.83
N THR A 102 -17.64 5.13 -16.89
CA THR A 102 -16.92 5.35 -18.15
C THR A 102 -16.30 4.06 -18.67
N LEU A 103 -15.66 3.27 -17.79
CA LEU A 103 -15.14 1.94 -18.13
C LEU A 103 -16.19 1.02 -18.75
N ARG A 104 -17.40 0.98 -18.17
CA ARG A 104 -18.50 0.13 -18.65
C ARG A 104 -19.07 0.57 -19.99
N LYS A 105 -19.00 1.87 -20.31
CA LYS A 105 -19.57 2.45 -21.54
C LYS A 105 -18.62 2.42 -22.74
N GLN A 106 -17.35 2.02 -22.58
CA GLN A 106 -16.28 2.06 -23.61
C GLN A 106 -16.19 3.40 -24.38
N ARG A 107 -16.65 4.50 -23.78
CA ARG A 107 -16.52 5.85 -24.36
C ARG A 107 -15.08 6.33 -24.15
N HIS A 108 -14.65 7.28 -24.98
CA HIS A 108 -13.35 7.95 -24.84
C HIS A 108 -13.07 8.25 -23.36
N LEU A 109 -11.99 7.67 -22.83
CA LEU A 109 -11.53 7.81 -21.43
C LEU A 109 -11.00 9.24 -21.12
N ASN A 110 -11.20 10.16 -22.05
CA ASN A 110 -10.74 11.54 -22.00
C ASN A 110 -11.39 12.25 -20.80
N GLY A 111 -10.56 12.66 -19.83
CA GLY A 111 -10.98 13.54 -18.74
C GLY A 111 -11.03 12.95 -17.33
N ILE A 112 -10.76 11.66 -17.12
CA ILE A 112 -10.67 11.10 -15.76
C ILE A 112 -9.22 11.04 -15.30
N HIS A 113 -8.78 12.09 -14.62
CA HIS A 113 -7.45 12.12 -14.04
C HIS A 113 -7.37 11.22 -12.79
N PRO A 114 -6.37 10.31 -12.68
CA PRO A 114 -6.24 9.40 -11.54
C PRO A 114 -6.17 10.11 -10.18
N ALA A 115 -5.63 11.33 -10.13
CA ALA A 115 -5.59 12.13 -8.91
C ALA A 115 -6.99 12.44 -8.32
N ASN A 116 -8.03 12.55 -9.15
CA ASN A 116 -9.40 12.87 -8.70
C ASN A 116 -9.99 11.74 -7.83
N LEU A 117 -9.43 10.54 -7.90
CA LEU A 117 -9.85 9.38 -7.11
C LEU A 117 -9.17 9.33 -5.73
N LEU A 118 -8.04 10.02 -5.57
CA LEU A 118 -7.21 10.01 -4.36
C LEU A 118 -7.30 11.30 -3.54
N LEU A 119 -7.57 12.43 -4.19
CA LEU A 119 -7.67 13.72 -3.52
C LEU A 119 -9.02 13.83 -2.78
N LYS A 120 -8.96 14.33 -1.55
CA LYS A 120 -10.13 14.69 -0.74
C LYS A 120 -10.57 16.10 -1.14
N ASN A 121 -11.88 16.31 -1.27
CA ASN A 121 -12.50 17.51 -0.74
C ASN A 121 -12.49 17.38 0.79
#